data_AF-A0A151TJU4-F1
#
_entry.id   AF-A0A151TJU4-F1
#
_cell.length_a   1.000
_cell.length_b   1.000
_cell.length_c   1.000
_cell.angle_alpha   90.00
_cell.angle_beta   90.00
_cell.angle_gamma   90.00
#
_symmetry.space_group_name_H-M   'P 1'
#
loop_
_entity.id
_entity.type
_entity.pdbx_description
1 polymer ?
#
loop_
_entity_poly.entity_id
_entity_poly.type
_entity_poly.pdbx_seq_one_letter_code
_entity_poly.pdbx_strand_id
1 'polypeptide(L)'
;MDLQRHRIKKNVLNKSWERHRILAMASKGDSESWQDSLSPTQIVDQYYRCINDKDLRHLDEYISEDACFDDYAFTKPFHGKEEVMRFLGQLTQCMGRNVKFKVKHIYEGEDLTAAVNWHLEWKKKQIPFTRGCTFFKLSNEGQNMIIWRAEVLIESPIKPGSVVLTLLKNVTSIFDDYPSVTEWFLKSPQAILTWILRIYNIFVAPWLNPLLDGYIKLWSFFVRLLNSAITLGIFISKIFIK
;
A
#
# COMPACT_ATOMS: atom_id res chain seq x y z
N MET A 1 24.82 -3.34 44.43
CA MET A 1 25.58 -4.26 43.55
C MET A 1 24.81 -4.41 42.22
N ASP A 2 24.40 -3.29 41.61
CA ASP A 2 23.31 -3.30 40.61
C ASP A 2 23.59 -2.48 39.35
N LEU A 3 24.69 -1.74 39.29
CA LEU A 3 25.04 -0.93 38.12
C LEU A 3 25.71 -1.74 37.00
N GLN A 4 26.28 -2.93 37.28
CA GLN A 4 26.91 -3.77 36.25
C GLN A 4 25.92 -4.70 35.53
N ARG A 5 24.82 -5.15 36.18
CA ARG A 5 23.84 -6.04 35.53
C ARG A 5 23.05 -5.36 34.41
N HIS A 6 22.78 -4.06 34.54
CA HIS A 6 22.03 -3.31 33.54
C HIS A 6 22.85 -3.04 32.26
N ARG A 7 24.16 -2.82 32.40
CA ARG A 7 25.08 -2.58 31.27
C ARG A 7 25.35 -3.85 30.45
N ILE A 8 25.39 -5.01 31.10
CA ILE A 8 25.59 -6.31 30.43
C ILE A 8 24.35 -6.72 29.61
N LYS A 9 23.13 -6.55 30.16
CA LYS A 9 21.90 -6.86 29.41
C LYS A 9 21.72 -6.01 28.15
N LYS A 10 22.04 -4.70 28.23
CA LYS A 10 22.00 -3.81 27.06
C LYS A 10 22.99 -4.23 25.98
N ASN A 11 24.21 -4.63 26.35
CA ASN A 11 25.20 -5.09 25.38
C ASN A 11 24.86 -6.46 24.77
N VAL A 12 24.23 -7.38 25.51
CA VAL A 12 23.82 -8.70 24.99
C VAL A 12 22.61 -8.58 24.05
N LEU A 13 21.62 -7.74 24.37
CA LEU A 13 20.50 -7.44 23.48
C LEU A 13 20.96 -6.71 22.22
N ASN A 14 21.88 -5.74 22.34
CA ASN A 14 22.42 -5.03 21.17
C ASN A 14 23.29 -5.94 20.28
N LYS A 15 24.07 -6.88 20.87
CA LYS A 15 24.80 -7.92 20.11
C LYS A 15 23.90 -8.98 19.47
N SER A 16 22.69 -9.18 19.99
CA SER A 16 21.69 -10.10 19.43
C SER A 16 20.97 -9.47 18.22
N TRP A 17 20.64 -8.18 18.33
CA TRP A 17 20.01 -7.39 17.27
C TRP A 17 20.95 -7.11 16.08
N GLU A 18 22.23 -6.85 16.33
CA GLU A 18 23.24 -6.63 15.28
C GLU A 18 23.56 -7.92 14.49
N ARG A 19 23.55 -9.09 15.13
CA ARG A 19 23.92 -10.35 14.47
C ARG A 19 22.93 -10.81 13.40
N HIS A 20 21.65 -10.46 13.52
CA HIS A 20 20.65 -10.83 12.51
C HIS A 20 20.59 -9.87 11.31
N ARG A 21 21.18 -8.66 11.42
CA ARG A 21 21.21 -7.70 10.30
C ARG A 21 22.43 -7.85 9.39
N ILE A 22 23.50 -8.48 9.86
CA ILE A 22 24.74 -8.61 9.09
C ILE A 22 24.74 -9.85 8.16
N LEU A 23 23.88 -10.84 8.41
CA LEU A 23 23.82 -12.05 7.57
C LEU A 23 23.18 -11.82 6.19
N ALA A 24 22.39 -10.74 6.00
CA ALA A 24 21.83 -10.38 4.70
C ALA A 24 22.82 -9.66 3.75
N MET A 25 24.06 -9.42 4.17
CA MET A 25 25.09 -8.72 3.37
C MET A 25 26.20 -9.64 2.83
N ALA A 26 26.10 -10.96 3.04
CA ALA A 26 27.10 -11.90 2.57
C ALA A 26 26.45 -13.04 1.78
N SER A 27 26.22 -12.81 0.48
CA SER A 27 26.17 -13.92 -0.47
C SER A 27 26.82 -13.50 -1.77
N LYS A 28 28.12 -13.77 -1.86
CA LYS A 28 28.79 -14.07 -3.12
C LYS A 28 29.70 -15.26 -2.84
N GLY A 29 29.07 -16.42 -2.70
CA GLY A 29 29.76 -17.69 -2.75
C GLY A 29 29.72 -18.17 -4.20
N ASP A 30 30.84 -18.08 -4.88
CA ASP A 30 31.04 -18.74 -6.16
C ASP A 30 31.07 -20.26 -5.90
N SER A 31 30.15 -21.00 -6.51
CA SER A 31 30.30 -22.44 -6.72
C SER A 31 29.62 -22.83 -8.03
N GLU A 32 30.45 -23.22 -9.00
CA GLU A 32 30.03 -23.70 -10.31
C GLU A 32 29.42 -25.11 -10.24
N SER A 33 28.33 -25.25 -11.02
CA SER A 33 27.90 -26.41 -11.83
C SER A 33 26.70 -27.25 -11.37
N TRP A 34 25.62 -27.10 -12.16
CA TRP A 34 24.77 -28.11 -12.83
C TRP A 34 23.26 -27.83 -12.68
N GLN A 35 22.66 -27.39 -13.79
CA GLN A 35 21.26 -26.92 -13.96
C GLN A 35 20.89 -25.76 -13.03
N ASP A 36 21.29 -24.54 -13.41
CA ASP A 36 20.95 -23.31 -12.71
C ASP A 36 19.43 -23.08 -12.75
N SER A 37 18.70 -23.64 -11.78
CA SER A 37 17.40 -23.13 -11.41
C SER A 37 17.61 -21.70 -10.90
N LEU A 38 16.90 -20.74 -11.48
CA LEU A 38 17.04 -19.34 -11.09
C LEU A 38 16.65 -19.19 -9.61
N SER A 39 17.44 -18.42 -8.86
CA SER A 39 17.09 -18.05 -7.49
C SER A 39 15.84 -17.16 -7.45
N PRO A 40 15.13 -17.08 -6.32
CA PRO A 40 14.01 -16.14 -6.14
C PRO A 40 14.38 -14.71 -6.54
N THR A 41 15.58 -14.28 -6.15
CA THR A 41 16.12 -12.96 -6.48
C THR A 41 16.31 -12.75 -7.98
N GLN A 42 16.76 -13.77 -8.72
CA GLN A 42 16.92 -13.70 -10.17
C GLN A 42 15.57 -13.66 -10.90
N ILE A 43 14.60 -14.48 -10.51
CA ILE A 43 13.24 -14.45 -11.11
C ILE A 43 12.62 -13.06 -10.92
N VAL A 44 12.71 -12.50 -9.72
CA VAL A 44 12.16 -11.17 -9.43
C VAL A 44 12.90 -10.06 -10.18
N ASP A 45 14.22 -10.15 -10.37
CA ASP A 45 14.95 -9.21 -11.21
C ASP A 45 14.48 -9.29 -12.68
N GLN A 46 14.28 -10.49 -13.22
CA GLN A 46 13.76 -10.70 -14.57
C GLN A 46 12.33 -10.17 -14.73
N TYR A 47 11.48 -10.37 -13.73
CA TYR A 47 10.13 -9.78 -13.69
C TYR A 47 10.17 -8.25 -13.89
N TYR A 48 11.04 -7.54 -13.14
CA TYR A 48 11.17 -6.08 -13.31
C TYR A 48 11.82 -5.67 -14.64
N ARG A 49 12.74 -6.46 -15.17
CA ARG A 49 13.30 -6.24 -16.52
C ARG A 49 12.23 -6.35 -17.59
N CYS A 50 11.42 -7.41 -17.55
CA CYS A 50 10.31 -7.62 -18.49
C CYS A 50 9.31 -6.46 -18.43
N ILE A 51 8.93 -5.99 -17.23
CA ILE A 51 8.07 -4.80 -17.08
C ILE A 51 8.73 -3.56 -17.69
N ASN A 52 10.00 -3.31 -17.38
CA ASN A 52 10.71 -2.13 -17.87
C ASN A 52 10.89 -2.10 -19.39
N ASP A 53 11.04 -3.26 -19.99
CA ASP A 53 11.21 -3.44 -21.43
C ASP A 53 9.88 -3.71 -22.16
N LYS A 54 8.79 -3.84 -21.39
CA LYS A 54 7.42 -4.10 -21.85
C LYS A 54 7.28 -5.43 -22.58
N ASP A 55 8.09 -6.40 -22.18
CA ASP A 55 8.06 -7.74 -22.72
C ASP A 55 7.03 -8.59 -21.97
N LEU A 56 5.75 -8.41 -22.34
CA LEU A 56 4.65 -9.13 -21.71
C LEU A 56 4.69 -10.64 -22.01
N ARG A 57 5.39 -11.07 -23.07
CA ARG A 57 5.48 -12.48 -23.45
C ARG A 57 6.38 -13.23 -22.48
N HIS A 58 7.60 -12.74 -22.25
CA HIS A 58 8.48 -13.32 -21.24
C HIS A 58 7.97 -13.09 -19.81
N LEU A 59 7.28 -11.97 -19.56
CA LEU A 59 6.66 -11.74 -18.26
C LEU A 59 5.65 -12.83 -17.89
N ASP A 60 4.85 -13.30 -18.85
CA ASP A 60 3.84 -14.36 -18.64
C ASP A 60 4.44 -15.66 -18.10
N GLU A 61 5.64 -16.01 -18.55
CA GLU A 61 6.35 -17.24 -18.17
C GLU A 61 6.74 -17.26 -16.68
N TYR A 62 6.82 -16.08 -16.04
CA TYR A 62 7.14 -15.94 -14.62
C TYR A 62 5.92 -15.85 -13.70
N ILE A 63 4.69 -15.84 -14.24
CA ILE A 63 3.46 -15.71 -13.47
C ILE A 63 2.73 -17.04 -13.40
N SER A 64 2.29 -17.44 -12.20
CA SER A 64 1.52 -18.67 -12.01
C SER A 64 0.11 -18.52 -12.57
N GLU A 65 -0.48 -19.62 -13.04
CA GLU A 65 -1.90 -19.68 -13.41
C GLU A 65 -2.83 -19.24 -12.26
N ASP A 66 -2.48 -19.56 -11.01
CA ASP A 66 -3.23 -19.20 -9.79
C ASP A 66 -2.72 -17.92 -9.10
N ALA A 67 -1.97 -17.09 -9.81
CA ALA A 67 -1.32 -15.91 -9.23
C ALA A 67 -2.30 -14.94 -8.52
N CYS A 68 -1.84 -14.34 -7.41
CA CYS A 68 -2.59 -13.37 -6.63
C CYS A 68 -1.74 -12.14 -6.34
N PHE A 69 -2.07 -11.01 -6.97
CA PHE A 69 -1.33 -9.75 -6.78
C PHE A 69 -2.17 -8.79 -5.95
N ASP A 70 -1.69 -8.48 -4.76
CA ASP A 70 -2.35 -7.59 -3.81
C ASP A 70 -1.58 -6.27 -3.75
N ASP A 71 -1.99 -5.33 -4.59
CA ASP A 71 -1.49 -3.96 -4.54
C ASP A 71 -2.42 -3.13 -3.65
N TYR A 72 -1.89 -2.66 -2.51
CA TYR A 72 -2.66 -1.96 -1.48
C TYR A 72 -3.15 -0.57 -1.93
N ALA A 73 -2.79 -0.12 -3.13
CA ALA A 73 -3.44 1.02 -3.78
C ALA A 73 -4.86 0.70 -4.27
N PHE A 74 -5.20 -0.57 -4.45
CA PHE A 74 -6.49 -1.04 -4.95
C PHE A 74 -7.32 -1.65 -3.81
N THR A 75 -8.65 -1.63 -3.96
CA THR A 75 -9.57 -2.15 -2.93
C THR A 75 -9.62 -3.68 -2.86
N LYS A 76 -9.16 -4.35 -3.91
CA LYS A 76 -9.16 -5.81 -4.04
C LYS A 76 -7.89 -6.26 -4.76
N PRO A 77 -7.36 -7.44 -4.41
CA PRO A 77 -6.28 -8.07 -5.17
C PRO A 77 -6.77 -8.53 -6.56
N PHE A 78 -5.81 -8.71 -7.46
CA PHE A 78 -5.96 -9.32 -8.78
C PHE A 78 -5.74 -10.83 -8.68
N HIS A 79 -6.65 -11.64 -9.19
CA HIS A 79 -6.65 -13.09 -9.03
C HIS A 79 -6.59 -13.84 -10.37
N GLY A 80 -5.71 -14.84 -10.43
CA GLY A 80 -5.41 -15.64 -11.60
C GLY A 80 -4.49 -14.92 -12.58
N LYS A 81 -3.74 -15.70 -13.38
CA LYS A 81 -2.80 -15.18 -14.38
C LYS A 81 -3.44 -14.15 -15.30
N GLU A 82 -4.64 -14.42 -15.82
CA GLU A 82 -5.30 -13.53 -16.78
C GLU A 82 -5.50 -12.11 -16.21
N GLU A 83 -6.00 -12.00 -14.97
CA GLU A 83 -6.23 -10.70 -14.35
C GLU A 83 -4.92 -9.99 -14.01
N VAL A 84 -3.95 -10.74 -13.49
CA VAL A 84 -2.60 -10.23 -13.18
C VAL A 84 -1.92 -9.70 -14.44
N MET A 85 -1.90 -10.48 -15.52
CA MET A 85 -1.28 -10.08 -16.79
C MET A 85 -2.01 -8.91 -17.45
N ARG A 86 -3.35 -8.83 -17.33
CA ARG A 86 -4.10 -7.66 -17.77
C ARG A 86 -3.69 -6.40 -17.00
N PHE A 87 -3.55 -6.49 -15.68
CA PHE A 87 -3.07 -5.39 -14.85
C PHE A 87 -1.64 -4.98 -15.22
N LEU A 88 -0.72 -5.94 -15.37
CA LEU A 88 0.67 -5.66 -15.75
C LEU A 88 0.78 -5.07 -17.16
N GLY A 89 -0.09 -5.50 -18.09
CA GLY A 89 -0.24 -4.87 -19.40
C GLY A 89 -0.69 -3.40 -19.32
N GLN A 90 -1.69 -3.11 -18.50
CA GLN A 90 -2.14 -1.73 -18.27
C GLN A 90 -1.04 -0.89 -17.60
N LEU A 91 -0.33 -1.44 -16.62
CA LEU A 91 0.79 -0.79 -15.94
C LEU A 91 1.89 -0.39 -16.94
N THR A 92 2.36 -1.36 -17.75
CA THR A 92 3.42 -1.13 -18.75
C THR A 92 3.00 -0.12 -19.84
N GLN A 93 1.72 -0.10 -20.21
CA GLN A 93 1.15 0.92 -21.10
C GLN A 93 1.19 2.32 -20.45
N CYS A 94 0.72 2.44 -19.20
CA CYS A 94 0.69 3.71 -18.45
C CYS A 94 2.09 4.26 -18.15
N MET A 95 3.09 3.40 -17.98
CA MET A 95 4.50 3.81 -17.84
C MET A 95 5.03 4.52 -19.11
N GLY A 96 4.44 4.26 -20.28
CA GLY A 96 4.87 4.81 -21.55
C GLY A 96 6.36 4.52 -21.84
N ARG A 97 6.99 5.30 -22.73
CA ARG A 97 8.35 4.99 -23.19
C ARG A 97 9.45 5.22 -22.12
N ASN A 98 9.24 6.16 -21.22
CA ASN A 98 10.34 6.76 -20.45
C ASN A 98 10.32 6.43 -18.95
N VAL A 99 9.18 5.95 -18.42
CA VAL A 99 9.08 5.55 -17.02
C VAL A 99 9.56 4.12 -16.87
N LYS A 100 10.44 3.87 -15.90
CA LYS A 100 10.95 2.54 -15.53
C LYS A 100 11.00 2.39 -14.02
N PHE A 101 10.82 1.16 -13.53
CA PHE A 101 11.21 0.78 -12.18
C PHE A 101 12.73 0.77 -12.07
N LYS A 102 13.25 1.49 -11.08
CA LYS A 102 14.63 1.34 -10.63
C LYS A 102 14.63 0.46 -9.39
N VAL A 103 14.98 -0.81 -9.59
CA VAL A 103 15.25 -1.74 -8.49
C VAL A 103 16.49 -1.25 -7.74
N LYS A 104 16.38 -1.10 -6.43
CA LYS A 104 17.51 -0.73 -5.55
C LYS A 104 18.17 -1.97 -4.97
N HIS A 105 17.39 -2.75 -4.24
CA HIS A 105 17.84 -3.95 -3.55
C HIS A 105 16.73 -4.99 -3.63
N ILE A 106 17.14 -6.22 -3.89
CA ILE A 106 16.32 -7.42 -3.80
C ILE A 106 16.89 -8.21 -2.62
N TYR A 107 16.04 -8.56 -1.67
CA TYR A 107 16.38 -9.35 -0.49
C TYR A 107 15.73 -10.71 -0.65
N GLU A 108 16.53 -11.76 -0.57
CA GLU A 108 16.02 -13.13 -0.50
C GLU A 108 15.58 -13.43 0.92
N GLY A 109 14.41 -14.05 1.07
CA GLY A 109 13.93 -14.58 2.34
C GLY A 109 13.94 -16.11 2.34
N GLU A 110 13.47 -16.68 3.44
CA GLU A 110 13.22 -18.13 3.53
C GLU A 110 12.01 -18.52 2.66
N ASP A 111 11.84 -19.80 2.38
CA ASP A 111 10.65 -20.37 1.71
C ASP A 111 10.31 -19.74 0.34
N LEU A 112 11.31 -19.55 -0.52
CA LEU A 112 11.15 -19.00 -1.88
C LEU A 112 10.46 -17.62 -1.88
N THR A 113 10.85 -16.76 -0.95
CA THR A 113 10.36 -15.38 -0.88
C THR A 113 11.43 -14.38 -1.27
N ALA A 114 11.00 -13.24 -1.79
CA ALA A 114 11.88 -12.13 -2.09
C ALA A 114 11.20 -10.79 -1.84
N ALA A 115 11.92 -9.82 -1.28
CA ALA A 115 11.43 -8.46 -1.07
C ALA A 115 12.24 -7.47 -1.92
N VAL A 116 11.57 -6.51 -2.56
CA VAL A 116 12.22 -5.55 -3.44
C VAL A 116 11.88 -4.13 -3.08
N ASN A 117 12.90 -3.32 -2.86
CA ASN A 117 12.76 -1.87 -2.81
C ASN A 117 12.99 -1.27 -4.19
N TRP A 118 12.06 -0.43 -4.64
CA TRP A 118 12.12 0.23 -5.93
C TRP A 118 11.66 1.69 -5.85
N HIS A 119 11.94 2.46 -6.90
CA HIS A 119 11.27 3.72 -7.19
C HIS A 119 11.04 3.84 -8.69
N LEU A 120 10.11 4.69 -9.11
CA LEU A 120 9.96 4.99 -10.54
C LEU A 120 10.92 6.09 -10.97
N GLU A 121 11.52 5.92 -12.15
CA GLU A 121 12.36 6.91 -12.80
C GLU A 121 11.77 7.30 -14.15
N TRP A 122 11.78 8.60 -14.45
CA TRP A 122 11.59 9.12 -15.80
C TRP A 122 12.94 9.52 -16.37
N LYS A 123 13.39 8.86 -17.45
CA LYS A 123 14.71 9.12 -18.07
C LYS A 123 15.87 9.14 -17.05
N LYS A 124 15.92 8.13 -16.17
CA LYS A 124 16.92 7.99 -15.08
C LYS A 124 16.86 9.07 -13.99
N LYS A 125 15.79 9.88 -13.94
CA LYS A 125 15.51 10.80 -12.85
C LYS A 125 14.38 10.25 -12.00
N GLN A 126 14.62 10.09 -10.70
CA GLN A 126 13.60 9.60 -9.78
C GLN A 126 12.37 10.52 -9.78
N ILE A 127 11.18 9.91 -9.91
CA ILE A 127 9.89 10.60 -9.80
C ILE A 127 9.56 10.77 -8.30
N PRO A 128 9.21 11.97 -7.82
CA PRO A 128 8.83 12.18 -6.43
C PRO A 128 7.64 11.30 -6.02
N PHE A 129 7.65 10.81 -4.77
CA PHE A 129 6.57 10.03 -4.17
C PHE A 129 6.20 8.73 -4.90
N THR A 130 7.17 8.11 -5.56
CA THR A 130 7.00 6.84 -6.28
C THR A 130 7.87 5.71 -5.75
N ARG A 131 8.33 5.81 -4.50
CA ARG A 131 9.01 4.69 -3.85
C ARG A 131 7.99 3.58 -3.58
N GLY A 132 8.44 2.35 -3.65
CA GLY A 132 7.61 1.21 -3.29
C GLY A 132 8.45 0.05 -2.77
N CYS A 133 7.76 -0.89 -2.15
CA CYS A 133 8.26 -2.18 -1.77
C CYS A 133 7.32 -3.24 -2.33
N THR A 134 7.86 -4.33 -2.86
CA THR A 134 7.06 -5.49 -3.26
C THR A 134 7.60 -6.73 -2.59
N PHE A 135 6.72 -7.49 -1.94
CA PHE A 135 7.02 -8.81 -1.40
C PHE A 135 6.50 -9.87 -2.35
N PHE A 136 7.38 -10.74 -2.82
CA PHE A 136 7.08 -11.86 -3.70
C PHE A 136 7.13 -13.17 -2.94
N LYS A 137 6.19 -14.06 -3.27
CA LYS A 137 6.26 -15.48 -2.94
C LYS A 137 6.27 -16.26 -4.24
N LEU A 138 7.20 -17.20 -4.32
CA LEU A 138 7.39 -18.04 -5.47
C LEU A 138 7.07 -19.49 -5.12
N SER A 139 6.81 -20.28 -6.14
CA SER A 139 6.55 -21.72 -6.08
C SER A 139 7.44 -22.41 -7.12
N ASN A 140 7.80 -23.66 -6.85
CA ASN A 140 8.40 -24.52 -7.85
C ASN A 140 7.29 -25.23 -8.62
N GLU A 141 7.17 -24.95 -9.90
CA GLU A 141 6.25 -25.60 -10.82
C GLU A 141 7.06 -26.43 -11.82
N GLY A 142 7.19 -27.72 -11.52
CA GLY A 142 8.09 -28.60 -12.26
C GLY A 142 9.55 -28.17 -12.11
N GLN A 143 10.18 -27.74 -13.20
CA GLN A 143 11.56 -27.25 -13.22
C GLN A 143 11.66 -25.72 -13.12
N ASN A 144 10.53 -25.01 -13.18
CA ASN A 144 10.51 -23.56 -13.22
C ASN A 144 10.12 -22.99 -11.85
N MET A 145 10.75 -21.89 -11.46
CA MET A 145 10.34 -21.11 -10.31
C MET A 145 9.45 -19.96 -10.79
N ILE A 146 8.24 -19.86 -10.24
CA ILE A 146 7.18 -19.00 -10.75
C ILE A 146 6.62 -18.14 -9.62
N ILE A 147 6.24 -16.90 -9.92
CA ILE A 147 5.61 -15.97 -8.97
C ILE A 147 4.13 -16.30 -8.88
N TRP A 148 3.67 -16.75 -7.72
CA TRP A 148 2.25 -16.95 -7.44
C TRP A 148 1.66 -15.85 -6.55
N ARG A 149 2.47 -15.07 -5.84
CA ARG A 149 1.98 -13.93 -5.04
C ARG A 149 2.90 -12.74 -5.06
N ALA A 150 2.31 -11.55 -5.16
CA ALA A 150 2.99 -10.27 -4.97
C ALA A 150 2.15 -9.36 -4.07
N GLU A 151 2.77 -8.77 -3.05
CA GLU A 151 2.15 -7.77 -2.18
C GLU A 151 2.89 -6.44 -2.38
N VAL A 152 2.19 -5.43 -2.89
CA VAL A 152 2.79 -4.15 -3.28
C VAL A 152 2.39 -3.06 -2.30
N LEU A 153 3.41 -2.41 -1.72
CA LEU A 153 3.26 -1.25 -0.85
C LEU A 153 3.87 -0.04 -1.56
N ILE A 154 3.04 0.96 -1.84
CA ILE A 154 3.49 2.20 -2.47
C ILE A 154 3.55 3.35 -1.47
N GLU A 155 4.51 4.23 -1.70
CA GLU A 155 4.62 5.49 -0.98
C GLU A 155 3.39 6.37 -1.24
N SER A 156 2.69 6.78 -0.18
CA SER A 156 1.56 7.71 -0.35
C SER A 156 2.05 9.08 -0.86
N PRO A 157 1.39 9.67 -1.88
CA PRO A 157 1.68 11.03 -2.33
C PRO A 157 1.33 12.07 -1.26
N ILE A 158 0.35 11.75 -0.40
CA ILE A 158 0.00 12.56 0.76
C ILE A 158 0.85 12.07 1.93
N LYS A 159 1.45 13.00 2.69
CA LYS A 159 2.30 12.70 3.84
C LYS A 159 1.61 13.03 5.16
N PRO A 160 0.58 12.27 5.58
CA PRO A 160 -0.20 12.62 6.77
C PRO A 160 0.51 12.24 8.08
N GLY A 161 1.82 11.95 8.06
CA GLY A 161 2.53 11.35 9.19
C GLY A 161 2.35 12.10 10.51
N SER A 162 2.41 13.44 10.49
CA SER A 162 2.15 14.25 11.70
C SER A 162 0.72 14.08 12.21
N VAL A 163 -0.27 14.17 11.33
CA VAL A 163 -1.70 14.02 11.66
C VAL A 163 -1.99 12.62 12.20
N VAL A 164 -1.46 11.58 11.56
CA VAL A 164 -1.59 10.18 12.00
C VAL A 164 -0.98 9.98 13.37
N LEU A 165 0.20 10.55 13.64
CA LEU A 165 0.85 10.46 14.95
C LEU A 165 0.07 11.22 16.03
N THR A 166 -0.48 12.39 15.72
CA THR A 166 -1.36 13.12 16.65
C THR A 166 -2.62 12.33 16.96
N LEU A 167 -3.26 11.75 15.95
CA LEU A 167 -4.44 10.91 16.13
C LEU A 167 -4.12 9.67 16.97
N LEU A 168 -3.02 8.98 16.65
CA LEU A 168 -2.56 7.82 17.40
C LEU A 168 -2.33 8.17 18.86
N LYS A 169 -1.62 9.27 19.15
CA LYS A 169 -1.38 9.75 20.52
C LYS A 169 -2.70 9.96 21.28
N ASN A 170 -3.67 10.62 20.64
CA ASN A 170 -4.95 10.90 21.27
C ASN A 170 -5.76 9.63 21.53
N VAL A 171 -5.81 8.71 20.55
CA VAL A 171 -6.50 7.41 20.69
C VAL A 171 -5.83 6.57 21.77
N THR A 172 -4.50 6.50 21.79
CA THR A 172 -3.74 5.78 22.83
C THR A 172 -3.99 6.38 24.21
N SER A 173 -4.01 7.71 24.36
CA SER A 173 -4.34 8.36 25.64
C SER A 173 -5.74 7.96 26.12
N ILE A 174 -6.74 7.98 25.25
CA ILE A 174 -8.10 7.53 25.59
C ILE A 174 -8.10 6.06 25.98
N PHE A 175 -7.35 5.22 25.24
CA PHE A 175 -7.29 3.80 25.51
C PHE A 175 -6.66 3.49 26.87
N ASP A 176 -5.61 4.24 27.23
CA ASP A 176 -4.89 4.13 28.49
C ASP A 176 -5.71 4.68 29.68
N ASP A 177 -6.49 5.74 29.46
CA ASP A 177 -7.39 6.32 30.48
C ASP A 177 -8.59 5.38 30.79
N TYR A 178 -8.99 4.54 29.83
CA TYR A 178 -10.15 3.63 29.93
C TYR A 178 -9.83 2.17 29.52
N PRO A 179 -8.89 1.50 30.20
CA PRO A 179 -8.34 0.21 29.73
C PRO A 179 -9.37 -0.92 29.68
N SER A 180 -10.33 -0.96 30.60
CA SER A 180 -11.40 -1.97 30.61
C SER A 180 -12.35 -1.83 29.41
N VAL A 181 -12.65 -0.60 29.00
CA VAL A 181 -13.46 -0.30 27.80
C VAL A 181 -12.66 -0.62 26.54
N THR A 182 -11.35 -0.33 26.55
CA THR A 182 -10.43 -0.65 25.45
C THR A 182 -10.30 -2.14 25.22
N GLU A 183 -10.04 -2.94 26.25
CA GLU A 183 -9.92 -4.40 26.12
C GLU A 183 -11.21 -5.02 25.59
N TRP A 184 -12.35 -4.51 26.06
CA TRP A 184 -13.65 -4.89 25.54
C TRP A 184 -13.81 -4.49 24.06
N PHE A 185 -13.43 -3.25 23.69
CA PHE A 185 -13.38 -2.74 22.31
C PHE A 185 -12.55 -3.61 21.36
N LEU A 186 -11.34 -3.95 21.77
CA LEU A 186 -10.42 -4.73 20.95
C LEU A 186 -10.88 -6.19 20.76
N LYS A 187 -11.59 -6.77 21.75
CA LYS A 187 -12.13 -8.14 21.65
C LYS A 187 -13.34 -8.25 20.73
N SER A 188 -14.17 -7.21 20.63
CA SER A 188 -15.41 -7.28 19.86
C SER A 188 -15.77 -5.95 19.17
N PRO A 189 -14.93 -5.45 18.26
CA PRO A 189 -15.06 -4.11 17.67
C PRO A 189 -16.41 -3.92 16.95
N GLN A 190 -16.91 -4.97 16.27
CA GLN A 190 -18.17 -4.93 15.52
C GLN A 190 -19.40 -4.78 16.44
N ALA A 191 -19.39 -5.47 17.58
CA ALA A 191 -20.48 -5.39 18.56
C ALA A 191 -20.56 -3.98 19.17
N ILE A 192 -19.40 -3.35 19.36
CA ILE A 192 -19.28 -2.07 20.03
C ILE A 192 -19.58 -0.92 19.09
N LEU A 193 -19.15 -1.00 17.83
CA LEU A 193 -19.62 -0.10 16.78
C LEU A 193 -21.15 -0.14 16.66
N THR A 194 -21.74 -1.34 16.67
CA THR A 194 -23.20 -1.49 16.62
C THR A 194 -23.88 -0.88 17.85
N TRP A 195 -23.30 -1.04 19.03
CA TRP A 195 -23.83 -0.47 20.29
C TRP A 195 -23.69 1.05 20.34
N ILE A 196 -22.54 1.60 19.94
CA ILE A 196 -22.31 3.05 19.81
C ILE A 196 -23.29 3.65 18.80
N LEU A 197 -23.48 3.01 17.64
CA LEU A 197 -24.44 3.46 16.64
C LEU A 197 -25.88 3.45 17.18
N ARG A 198 -26.25 2.47 18.01
CA ARG A 198 -27.56 2.47 18.70
C ARG A 198 -27.70 3.66 19.65
N ILE A 199 -26.68 3.95 20.45
CA ILE A 199 -26.68 5.12 21.36
C ILE A 199 -26.76 6.41 20.55
N TYR A 200 -25.96 6.54 19.50
CA TYR A 200 -26.00 7.68 18.59
C TYR A 200 -27.43 7.87 18.04
N ASN A 201 -28.08 6.81 17.56
CA ASN A 201 -29.43 6.90 17.01
C ASN A 201 -30.49 7.29 18.06
N ILE A 202 -30.31 6.93 19.33
CA ILE A 202 -31.25 7.26 20.40
C ILE A 202 -31.07 8.69 20.89
N PHE A 203 -29.82 9.12 21.10
CA PHE A 203 -29.52 10.36 21.83
C PHE A 203 -29.06 11.50 20.94
N VAL A 204 -28.36 11.19 19.85
CA VAL A 204 -27.67 12.18 19.03
C VAL A 204 -28.43 12.47 17.74
N ALA A 205 -28.92 11.43 17.05
CA ALA A 205 -29.66 11.56 15.80
C ALA A 205 -30.92 12.43 15.90
N PRO A 206 -31.73 12.40 16.97
CA PRO A 206 -32.91 13.27 17.08
C PRO A 206 -32.57 14.77 17.10
N TRP A 207 -31.35 15.11 17.53
CA TRP A 207 -30.87 16.49 17.58
C TRP A 207 -30.07 16.89 16.33
N LEU A 208 -29.24 15.98 15.81
CA LEU A 208 -28.37 16.23 14.66
C LEU A 208 -29.11 16.17 13.33
N ASN A 209 -30.09 15.27 13.17
CA ASN A 209 -30.85 15.15 11.92
C ASN A 209 -31.63 16.43 11.57
N PRO A 210 -32.35 17.09 12.49
CA PRO A 210 -33.00 18.37 12.20
C PRO A 210 -32.03 19.48 11.77
N LEU A 211 -30.83 19.52 12.37
CA LEU A 211 -29.79 20.49 12.01
C LEU A 211 -29.22 20.23 10.61
N LEU A 212 -28.96 18.96 10.29
CA LEU A 212 -28.50 18.54 8.97
C LEU A 212 -29.56 18.79 7.90
N ASP A 213 -30.83 18.48 8.18
CA ASP A 213 -31.95 18.78 7.28
C ASP A 213 -32.10 20.29 7.06
N GLY A 214 -31.96 21.09 8.12
CA GLY A 214 -31.94 22.54 8.03
C GLY A 214 -30.80 23.05 7.16
N TYR A 215 -29.59 22.50 7.34
CA TYR A 215 -28.41 22.83 6.55
C TYR A 215 -28.57 22.45 5.07
N ILE A 216 -29.08 21.26 4.77
CA ILE A 216 -29.34 20.80 3.39
C ILE A 216 -30.38 21.71 2.73
N LYS A 217 -31.46 22.06 3.43
CA LYS A 217 -32.47 23.01 2.91
C LYS A 217 -31.85 24.37 2.62
N LEU A 218 -31.03 24.89 3.53
CA LEU A 218 -30.30 26.15 3.35
C LEU A 218 -29.42 26.10 2.10
N TRP A 219 -28.64 25.03 1.91
CA TRP A 219 -27.81 24.85 0.71
C TRP A 219 -28.62 24.73 -0.57
N SER A 220 -29.75 24.02 -0.53
CA SER A 220 -30.64 23.89 -1.69
C SER A 220 -31.18 25.24 -2.16
N PHE A 221 -31.43 26.17 -1.21
CA PHE A 221 -31.80 27.54 -1.52
C PHE A 221 -30.66 28.29 -2.24
N PHE A 222 -29.43 28.20 -1.73
CA PHE A 222 -28.27 28.81 -2.38
C PHE A 222 -28.00 28.27 -3.78
N VAL A 223 -28.16 26.96 -4.00
CA VAL A 223 -28.04 26.35 -5.33
C VAL A 223 -29.09 26.90 -6.30
N ARG A 224 -30.35 27.07 -5.85
CA ARG A 224 -31.42 27.67 -6.67
C ARG A 224 -31.15 29.14 -6.99
N LEU A 225 -30.66 29.90 -6.01
CA LEU A 225 -30.26 31.29 -6.19
C LEU A 225 -29.15 31.40 -7.24
N LEU A 226 -28.11 30.56 -7.11
CA LEU A 226 -26.99 30.51 -8.05
C LEU A 226 -27.45 30.13 -9.46
N ASN A 227 -28.31 29.12 -9.60
CA ASN A 227 -28.84 28.71 -10.90
C ASN A 227 -29.68 29.81 -11.57
N SER A 228 -30.45 30.56 -10.78
CA SER A 228 -31.23 31.71 -11.26
C SER A 228 -30.31 32.83 -11.73
N ALA A 229 -29.24 33.14 -10.97
CA ALA A 229 -28.24 34.13 -11.34
C ALA A 229 -27.47 33.74 -12.62
N ILE A 230 -27.12 32.46 -12.77
CA ILE A 230 -26.50 31.92 -14.00
C ILE A 230 -27.47 32.07 -15.19
N THR A 231 -28.74 31.68 -15.02
CA THR A 231 -29.77 31.78 -16.08
C THR A 231 -29.99 33.23 -16.50
N LEU A 232 -30.06 34.15 -15.53
CA LEU A 232 -30.17 35.58 -15.78
C LEU A 232 -28.93 36.12 -16.51
N GLY A 233 -27.73 35.70 -16.11
CA GLY A 233 -26.48 36.05 -16.79
C GLY A 233 -26.43 35.55 -18.24
N ILE A 234 -26.89 34.32 -18.51
CA ILE A 234 -27.01 33.78 -19.86
C ILE A 234 -28.03 34.59 -20.68
N PHE A 235 -29.16 34.97 -20.09
CA PHE A 235 -30.19 35.78 -20.75
C PHE A 235 -29.68 37.18 -21.11
N ILE A 236 -29.03 37.87 -20.17
CA ILE A 236 -28.39 39.18 -20.40
C ILE A 236 -27.29 39.06 -21.46
N SER A 237 -26.45 38.02 -21.37
CA SER A 237 -25.41 37.74 -22.37
C SER A 237 -25.99 37.59 -23.78
N LYS A 238 -27.13 36.89 -23.96
CA LYS A 238 -27.81 36.80 -25.27
C LYS A 238 -28.40 38.11 -25.78
N ILE A 239 -28.68 39.07 -24.90
CA ILE A 239 -29.17 40.41 -25.28
C ILE A 239 -28.02 41.32 -25.71
N PHE A 240 -26.88 41.23 -25.04
CA PHE A 240 -25.71 42.08 -25.31
C PHE A 240 -24.72 41.49 -26.33
N ILE A 241 -24.69 40.17 -26.48
CA ILE A 241 -23.94 39.45 -27.51
C ILE A 241 -24.91 39.08 -28.63
N LYS A 242 -25.28 40.09 -29.42
CA LYS A 242 -25.91 39.95 -30.74
C LYS A 242 -25.06 40.71 -31.75
#